data_AF-A0A2S0L7D0-F1
#
_entry.id   AF-A0A2S0L7D0-F1
#
_cell.length_a   1.000
_cell.length_b   1.000
_cell.length_c   1.000
_cell.angle_alpha   90.00
_cell.angle_beta   90.00
_cell.angle_gamma   90.00
#
_symmetry.space_group_name_H-M   'P 1'
#
loop_
_entity.id
_entity.type
_entity.pdbx_description
1 polymer ?
#
loop_
_entity_poly.entity_id
_entity_poly.type
_entity_poly.pdbx_seq_one_letter_code
_entity_poly.pdbx_strand_id
1 'polypeptide(L)'
;MNNLKKYLLERYPTVWNTHIIWILPLAIIAHFFFFGMGFLGLTDNVLADDYYYRWAENFEGLPLLLNFVISTLLIVVWLIFVFKNNAFKHFYPIKRRQLLGQFVAYFVIVLSCISFFISFSAGEQVKVITKYTDSYIEAALEQCSQINDDSYNHSDNYNNYDEFTRDCHIAENAYNIKNKEFFKDYYIFTIAFMIAAYIVTLLIFAVKITGLRTTLLSIITGGILIIFLCILLFFITSLVSFRYEERVAMSVFSLFYLLILFCSVRMQQHFGKLISGILLNITMFFFLPILLIVGILLFDFLEYLSYHFDLYGLENVLYDIEYYTNDDFKIPFLLLNITIILCVIGFMGLYSTVMKQWKSLST
;
A
#
# COMPACT_ATOMS: atom_id res chain seq x y z
N MET A 1 17.77 -33.12 13.46
CA MET A 1 16.85 -32.02 13.07
C MET A 1 16.36 -31.37 14.36
N ASN A 2 16.67 -30.09 14.64
CA ASN A 2 16.31 -29.44 15.92
C ASN A 2 14.81 -29.61 16.24
N ASN A 3 14.48 -29.90 17.50
CA ASN A 3 13.10 -30.13 17.97
C ASN A 3 12.13 -29.02 17.54
N LEU A 4 12.60 -27.76 17.50
CA LEU A 4 11.84 -26.61 16.99
C LEU A 4 11.49 -26.72 15.49
N LYS A 5 12.42 -27.17 14.64
CA LYS A 5 12.17 -27.34 13.20
C LYS A 5 11.13 -28.42 12.95
N LYS A 6 11.22 -29.54 13.68
CA LYS A 6 10.24 -30.62 13.61
C LYS A 6 8.86 -30.15 14.08
N TYR A 7 8.80 -29.44 15.21
CA TYR A 7 7.56 -28.88 15.76
C TYR A 7 6.86 -27.90 14.79
N LEU A 8 7.61 -26.95 14.22
CA LEU A 8 7.06 -25.97 13.27
C LEU A 8 6.57 -26.63 11.98
N LEU A 9 7.30 -27.63 11.47
CA LEU A 9 6.92 -28.32 10.24
C LEU A 9 5.65 -29.17 10.42
N GLU A 10 5.51 -29.83 11.58
CA GLU A 10 4.37 -30.71 11.87
C GLU A 10 3.10 -29.93 12.25
N ARG A 11 3.22 -28.82 13.00
CA ARG A 11 2.06 -28.07 13.52
C ARG A 11 1.78 -26.76 12.81
N TYR A 12 2.80 -26.06 12.32
CA TYR A 12 2.68 -24.74 11.69
C TYR A 12 3.38 -24.66 10.31
N PRO A 13 3.00 -25.51 9.35
CA PRO A 13 3.69 -25.62 8.06
C PRO A 13 3.67 -24.31 7.27
N THR A 14 2.65 -23.47 7.43
CA THR A 14 2.61 -22.13 6.81
C THR A 14 3.72 -21.24 7.34
N VAL A 15 3.88 -21.16 8.66
CA VAL A 15 4.91 -20.33 9.33
C VAL A 15 6.31 -20.78 8.93
N TRP A 16 6.52 -22.09 8.84
CA TRP A 16 7.79 -22.65 8.39
C TRP A 16 8.06 -22.35 6.92
N ASN A 17 7.10 -22.61 6.04
CA ASN A 17 7.27 -22.45 4.59
C ASN A 17 7.40 -20.99 4.14
N THR A 18 6.86 -20.05 4.90
CA THR A 18 7.00 -18.61 4.60
C THR A 18 8.24 -18.03 5.22
N HIS A 19 8.93 -18.75 6.11
CA HIS A 19 10.05 -18.23 6.89
C HIS A 19 9.74 -16.93 7.66
N ILE A 20 8.45 -16.67 7.94
CA ILE A 20 8.00 -15.43 8.60
C ILE A 20 8.64 -15.23 9.98
N ILE A 21 8.94 -16.34 10.68
CA ILE A 21 9.52 -16.33 12.01
C ILE A 21 10.93 -15.70 12.06
N TRP A 22 11.64 -15.64 10.94
CA TRP A 22 12.99 -15.08 10.88
C TRP A 22 12.99 -13.65 10.37
N ILE A 23 12.18 -13.36 9.35
CA ILE A 23 12.21 -12.07 8.66
C ILE A 23 11.41 -11.02 9.39
N LEU A 24 10.27 -11.37 9.98
CA LEU A 24 9.43 -10.40 10.66
C LEU A 24 10.12 -9.77 11.89
N PRO A 25 10.83 -10.55 12.76
CA PRO A 25 11.65 -9.94 13.81
C PRO A 25 12.76 -9.02 13.28
N LEU A 26 13.41 -9.38 12.16
CA LEU A 26 14.42 -8.51 11.55
C LEU A 26 13.83 -7.21 11.01
N ALA A 27 12.65 -7.27 10.38
CA ALA A 27 11.92 -6.08 9.95
C ALA A 27 11.53 -5.21 11.16
N ILE A 28 11.10 -5.81 12.28
CA ILE A 28 10.81 -5.07 13.52
C ILE A 28 12.07 -4.36 14.06
N ILE A 29 13.22 -5.03 14.06
CA ILE A 29 14.49 -4.40 14.46
C ILE A 29 14.81 -3.21 13.53
N ALA A 30 14.60 -3.36 12.22
CA ALA A 30 14.78 -2.27 11.27
C ALA A 30 13.80 -1.11 11.55
N HIS A 31 12.53 -1.38 11.88
CA HIS A 31 11.59 -0.33 12.29
C HIS A 31 12.09 0.46 13.52
N PHE A 32 12.62 -0.22 14.54
CA PHE A 32 13.22 0.47 15.70
C PHE A 32 14.45 1.29 15.32
N PHE A 33 15.28 0.78 14.40
CA PHE A 33 16.42 1.52 13.87
C PHE A 33 15.99 2.82 13.15
N PHE A 34 15.00 2.74 12.25
CA PHE A 34 14.46 3.91 11.55
C PHE A 34 13.74 4.89 12.47
N PHE A 35 13.02 4.38 13.48
CA PHE A 35 12.44 5.21 14.53
C PHE A 35 13.54 5.99 15.28
N GLY A 36 14.62 5.32 15.67
CA GLY A 36 15.76 5.95 16.31
C GLY A 36 16.43 7.01 15.42
N MET A 37 16.56 6.73 14.12
CA MET A 37 17.08 7.70 13.14
C MET A 37 16.22 8.96 13.06
N GLY A 38 14.89 8.84 13.01
CA GLY A 38 14.00 10.01 13.02
C GLY A 38 14.11 10.79 14.33
N PHE A 39 14.05 10.08 15.46
CA PHE A 39 14.13 10.69 16.79
C PHE A 39 15.44 11.44 17.05
N LEU A 40 16.58 10.88 16.63
CA LEU A 40 17.90 11.46 16.83
C LEU A 40 18.28 12.46 15.72
N GLY A 41 17.78 12.26 14.50
CA GLY A 41 18.09 13.08 13.33
C GLY A 41 17.39 14.44 13.34
N LEU A 42 16.25 14.56 14.03
CA LEU A 42 15.57 15.84 14.20
C LEU A 42 16.27 16.68 15.27
N THR A 43 17.01 17.69 14.82
CA THR A 43 17.76 18.64 15.64
C THR A 43 17.21 20.05 15.52
N ASP A 44 17.62 20.95 16.41
CA ASP A 44 17.13 22.33 16.43
C ASP A 44 17.56 23.09 15.18
N ASN A 45 18.76 22.77 14.68
CA ASN A 45 19.25 23.32 13.42
C ASN A 45 18.35 22.89 12.25
N VAL A 46 17.94 21.61 12.20
CA VAL A 46 17.03 21.11 11.17
C VAL A 46 15.66 21.81 11.26
N LEU A 47 15.14 21.99 12.47
CA LEU A 47 13.86 22.67 12.68
C LEU A 47 13.93 24.18 12.42
N ALA A 48 15.12 24.77 12.44
CA ALA A 48 15.31 26.20 12.25
C ALA A 48 15.76 26.60 10.84
N ASP A 49 16.28 25.66 10.06
CA ASP A 49 16.88 25.89 8.74
C ASP A 49 15.89 26.57 7.78
N ASP A 50 14.63 26.15 7.83
CA ASP A 50 13.55 26.69 7.03
C ASP A 50 12.38 27.19 7.88
N TYR A 51 11.76 28.28 7.41
CA TYR A 51 10.51 28.81 7.96
C TYR A 51 9.41 27.74 8.01
N TYR A 52 9.38 26.85 7.01
CA TYR A 52 8.45 25.73 6.95
C TYR A 52 9.20 24.42 6.73
N TYR A 53 9.44 23.70 7.82
CA TYR A 53 9.95 22.34 7.78
C TYR A 53 8.83 21.37 7.38
N ARG A 54 8.98 20.69 6.24
CA ARG A 54 8.04 19.63 5.88
C ARG A 54 8.36 18.42 6.74
N TRP A 55 7.40 18.02 7.58
CA TRP A 55 7.56 16.84 8.43
C TRP A 55 8.12 15.63 7.64
N ALA A 56 9.04 14.88 8.25
CA ALA A 56 9.77 13.75 7.68
C ALA A 56 10.58 14.03 6.40
N GLU A 57 10.81 15.29 6.04
CA GLU A 57 11.68 15.67 4.93
C GLU A 57 13.13 15.25 5.14
N ASN A 58 13.57 15.17 6.40
CA ASN A 58 14.89 14.62 6.74
C ASN A 58 15.06 13.15 6.29
N PHE A 59 13.97 12.46 5.98
CA PHE A 59 14.05 11.12 5.42
C PHE A 59 14.74 11.11 4.07
N GLU A 60 14.59 12.15 3.24
CA GLU A 60 15.05 12.18 1.85
C GLU A 60 16.57 12.08 1.67
N GLY A 61 17.34 12.31 2.73
CA GLY A 61 18.79 12.13 2.75
C GLY A 61 19.25 10.67 2.96
N LEU A 62 20.19 10.50 3.89
CA LEU A 62 20.73 9.19 4.26
C LEU A 62 19.67 8.14 4.66
N PRO A 63 18.59 8.48 5.42
CA PRO A 63 17.58 7.50 5.80
C PRO A 63 16.90 6.84 4.59
N LEU A 64 16.56 7.59 3.54
CA LEU A 64 15.93 7.06 2.32
C LEU A 64 16.84 6.05 1.62
N LEU A 65 18.14 6.36 1.49
CA LEU A 65 19.12 5.44 0.92
C LEU A 65 19.23 4.14 1.73
N LEU A 66 19.34 4.26 3.06
CA LEU A 66 19.38 3.10 3.95
C LEU A 66 18.08 2.28 3.88
N ASN A 67 16.92 2.94 3.73
CA ASN A 67 15.64 2.27 3.57
C ASN A 67 15.67 1.37 2.32
N PHE A 68 16.08 1.89 1.17
CA PHE A 68 16.17 1.08 -0.04
C PHE A 68 17.14 -0.10 0.12
N VAL A 69 18.31 0.12 0.72
CA VAL A 69 19.31 -0.94 0.93
C VAL A 69 18.80 -2.02 1.87
N ILE A 70 18.30 -1.64 3.06
CA ILE A 70 17.84 -2.58 4.09
C ILE A 70 16.60 -3.34 3.62
N SER A 71 15.61 -2.64 3.04
CA SER A 71 14.40 -3.29 2.49
C SER A 71 14.76 -4.30 1.40
N THR A 72 15.65 -3.94 0.48
CA THR A 72 16.09 -4.84 -0.60
C THR A 72 16.82 -6.06 -0.03
N LEU A 73 17.75 -5.88 0.90
CA LEU A 73 18.47 -6.99 1.51
C LEU A 73 17.53 -7.94 2.25
N LEU A 74 16.60 -7.42 3.05
CA LEU A 74 15.62 -8.24 3.77
C LEU A 74 14.74 -9.04 2.81
N ILE A 75 14.21 -8.40 1.76
CA ILE A 75 13.38 -9.08 0.76
C ILE A 75 14.19 -10.11 -0.01
N VAL A 76 15.39 -9.79 -0.50
CA VAL A 76 16.22 -10.72 -1.29
C VAL A 76 16.64 -11.93 -0.45
N VAL A 77 17.13 -11.71 0.77
CA VAL A 77 17.50 -12.80 1.69
C VAL A 77 16.29 -13.69 1.98
N TRP A 78 15.13 -13.09 2.24
CA TRP A 78 13.90 -13.82 2.44
C TRP A 78 13.50 -14.66 1.20
N LEU A 79 13.55 -14.07 0.01
CA LEU A 79 13.22 -14.75 -1.24
C LEU A 79 14.15 -15.95 -1.49
N ILE A 80 15.45 -15.83 -1.18
CA ILE A 80 16.39 -16.95 -1.27
C ILE A 80 15.89 -18.11 -0.39
N PHE A 81 15.49 -17.86 0.86
CA PHE A 81 14.99 -18.92 1.74
C PHE A 81 13.68 -19.53 1.21
N VAL A 82 12.74 -18.69 0.78
CA VAL A 82 11.44 -19.11 0.25
C VAL A 82 11.57 -19.98 -0.99
N PHE A 83 12.44 -19.62 -1.94
CA PHE A 83 12.60 -20.37 -3.19
C PHE A 83 13.56 -21.57 -3.06
N LYS A 84 14.55 -21.50 -2.16
CA LYS A 84 15.48 -22.62 -1.88
C LYS A 84 14.77 -23.79 -1.21
N ASN A 85 13.91 -23.52 -0.22
CA ASN A 85 13.09 -24.54 0.46
C ASN A 85 11.73 -24.71 -0.23
N ASN A 86 11.75 -24.96 -1.54
CA ASN A 86 10.55 -25.24 -2.29
C ASN A 86 9.99 -26.61 -1.85
N ALA A 87 9.20 -26.63 -0.77
CA ALA A 87 8.41 -27.78 -0.34
C ALA A 87 7.50 -28.31 -1.45
N PHE A 88 7.33 -27.53 -2.54
CA PHE A 88 6.67 -27.89 -3.80
C PHE A 88 7.42 -28.89 -4.66
N LYS A 89 8.69 -29.21 -4.37
CA LYS A 89 9.42 -30.31 -5.02
C LYS A 89 9.14 -31.68 -4.37
N HIS A 90 8.52 -31.70 -3.18
CA HIS A 90 8.05 -32.93 -2.56
C HIS A 90 6.51 -32.93 -2.55
N PHE A 91 5.92 -34.09 -2.78
CA PHE A 91 4.48 -34.34 -2.93
C PHE A 91 3.68 -34.07 -1.63
N TYR A 92 3.73 -32.86 -1.07
CA TYR A 92 2.95 -32.49 0.09
C TYR A 92 1.57 -31.96 -0.34
N PRO A 93 0.46 -32.59 0.08
CA PRO A 93 -0.87 -32.09 -0.24
C PRO A 93 -1.14 -30.79 0.54
N ILE A 94 -0.96 -29.65 -0.14
CA ILE A 94 -1.19 -28.34 0.47
C ILE A 94 -2.69 -28.07 0.61
N LYS A 95 -3.16 -27.71 1.81
CA LYS A 95 -4.56 -27.37 2.09
C LYS A 95 -4.91 -25.96 1.60
N ARG A 96 -6.21 -25.71 1.34
CA ARG A 96 -6.71 -24.41 0.82
C ARG A 96 -6.34 -23.24 1.74
N ARG A 97 -6.60 -23.42 3.04
CA ARG A 97 -6.25 -22.46 4.10
C ARG A 97 -4.73 -22.20 4.20
N GLN A 98 -3.89 -23.16 3.82
CA GLN A 98 -2.44 -22.99 3.84
C GLN A 98 -1.96 -22.10 2.68
N LEU A 99 -2.58 -22.18 1.49
CA LEU A 99 -2.27 -21.25 0.39
C LEU A 99 -2.67 -19.82 0.74
N LEU A 100 -3.88 -19.63 1.29
CA LEU A 100 -4.32 -18.33 1.75
C LEU A 100 -3.40 -17.77 2.86
N GLY A 101 -3.05 -18.61 3.83
CA GLY A 101 -2.12 -18.21 4.89
C GLY A 101 -0.73 -17.85 4.37
N GLN A 102 -0.26 -18.46 3.28
CA GLN A 102 1.00 -18.07 2.63
C GLN A 102 0.88 -16.71 1.95
N PHE A 103 -0.22 -16.45 1.24
CA PHE A 103 -0.46 -15.15 0.61
C PHE A 103 -0.50 -14.02 1.65
N VAL A 104 -1.26 -14.20 2.73
CA VAL A 104 -1.34 -13.22 3.83
C VAL A 104 0.03 -13.02 4.50
N ALA A 105 0.76 -14.11 4.77
CA ALA A 105 2.10 -13.99 5.35
C ALA A 105 3.07 -13.23 4.42
N TYR A 106 2.99 -13.43 3.11
CA TYR A 106 3.82 -12.72 2.14
C TYR A 106 3.49 -11.24 2.12
N PHE A 107 2.20 -10.91 2.11
CA PHE A 107 1.73 -9.53 2.19
C PHE A 107 2.26 -8.81 3.43
N VAL A 108 2.11 -9.43 4.61
CA VAL A 108 2.60 -8.86 5.88
C VAL A 108 4.13 -8.67 5.85
N ILE A 109 4.89 -9.66 5.39
CA ILE A 109 6.35 -9.57 5.32
C ILE A 109 6.78 -8.42 4.40
N VAL A 110 6.23 -8.35 3.20
CA VAL A 110 6.59 -7.30 2.23
C VAL A 110 6.21 -5.93 2.77
N LEU A 111 4.99 -5.78 3.31
CA LEU A 111 4.53 -4.51 3.88
C LEU A 111 5.44 -4.05 5.03
N SER A 112 5.82 -4.95 5.95
CA SER A 112 6.78 -4.64 7.01
C SER A 112 8.16 -4.26 6.49
N CYS A 113 8.61 -4.82 5.37
CA CYS A 113 9.94 -4.51 4.83
C CYS A 113 10.00 -3.17 4.09
N ILE A 114 8.89 -2.63 3.58
CA ILE A 114 8.89 -1.41 2.76
C ILE A 114 8.39 -0.16 3.49
N SER A 115 7.84 -0.31 4.70
CA SER A 115 7.14 0.75 5.42
C SER A 115 7.97 1.42 6.52
N PHE A 116 9.31 1.38 6.44
CA PHE A 116 10.17 1.95 7.49
C PHE A 116 10.04 3.48 7.62
N PHE A 117 9.66 4.16 6.54
CA PHE A 117 9.31 5.59 6.55
C PHE A 117 8.32 5.94 7.68
N ILE A 118 7.31 5.10 7.89
CA ILE A 118 6.29 5.29 8.94
C ILE A 118 6.94 5.36 10.32
N SER A 119 7.89 4.47 10.60
CA SER A 119 8.60 4.46 11.88
C SER A 119 9.52 5.67 12.03
N PHE A 120 10.17 6.11 10.95
CA PHE A 120 11.01 7.30 10.95
C PHE A 120 10.19 8.56 11.29
N SER A 121 9.09 8.80 10.59
CA SER A 121 8.22 9.96 10.83
C SER A 121 7.65 9.96 12.26
N ALA A 122 7.33 8.78 12.81
CA ALA A 122 6.89 8.64 14.19
C ALA A 122 8.01 8.99 15.19
N GLY A 123 9.26 8.66 14.88
CA GLY A 123 10.42 9.05 15.69
C GLY A 123 10.59 10.56 15.80
N GLU A 124 10.47 11.28 14.68
CA GLU A 124 10.48 12.75 14.67
C GLU A 124 9.35 13.35 15.49
N GLN A 125 8.14 12.82 15.34
CA GLN A 125 6.98 13.32 16.09
C GLN A 125 7.16 13.12 17.60
N VAL A 126 7.64 11.95 18.02
CA VAL A 126 7.94 11.68 19.44
C VAL A 126 9.04 12.61 19.94
N LYS A 127 10.06 12.93 19.13
CA LYS A 127 11.10 13.91 19.49
C LYS A 127 10.50 15.30 19.75
N VAL A 128 9.61 15.77 18.88
CA VAL A 128 8.95 17.06 19.06
C VAL A 128 8.10 17.10 20.32
N ILE A 129 7.23 16.10 20.49
CA ILE A 129 6.32 16.00 21.65
C ILE A 129 7.10 15.95 22.97
N THR A 130 8.24 15.26 23.00
CA THR A 130 9.03 15.09 24.22
C THR A 130 9.93 16.29 24.52
N LYS A 131 10.43 17.00 23.50
CA LYS A 131 11.37 18.11 23.66
C LYS A 131 10.67 19.46 23.84
N TYR A 132 9.60 19.72 23.08
CA TYR A 132 8.93 21.01 23.03
C TYR A 132 7.58 20.96 23.75
N THR A 133 7.52 21.58 24.93
CA THR A 133 6.30 21.69 25.72
C THR A 133 5.32 22.68 25.07
N ASP A 134 4.02 22.48 25.27
CA ASP A 134 3.00 23.40 24.75
C ASP A 134 3.24 24.83 25.23
N SER A 135 3.58 25.00 26.51
CA SER A 135 3.94 26.31 27.08
C SER A 135 5.15 26.96 26.42
N TYR A 136 6.16 26.17 26.02
CA TYR A 136 7.31 26.71 25.29
C TYR A 136 6.90 27.20 23.90
N ILE A 137 6.12 26.39 23.19
CA ILE A 137 5.64 26.72 21.84
C ILE A 137 4.77 27.97 21.87
N GLU A 138 3.80 28.04 22.79
CA GLU A 138 2.91 29.20 22.95
C GLU A 138 3.68 30.48 23.28
N ALA A 139 4.60 30.42 24.25
CA ALA A 139 5.39 31.59 24.64
C ALA A 139 6.30 32.08 23.50
N ALA A 140 6.94 31.16 22.78
CA ALA A 140 7.78 31.51 21.63
C ALA A 140 6.94 32.13 20.50
N LEU A 141 5.79 31.54 20.15
CA LEU A 141 4.90 32.07 19.11
C LEU A 141 4.31 33.44 19.47
N GLU A 142 3.95 33.66 20.74
CA GLU A 142 3.49 34.97 21.20
C GLU A 142 4.59 36.02 21.01
N GLN A 143 5.83 35.69 21.37
CA GLN A 143 6.99 36.57 21.19
C GLN A 143 7.25 36.86 19.70
N CYS A 144 7.11 35.86 18.82
CA CYS A 144 7.20 36.03 17.36
C CYS A 144 6.12 36.97 16.81
N SER A 145 4.90 36.90 17.35
CA SER A 145 3.79 37.75 16.91
C SER A 145 3.98 39.24 17.26
N GLN A 146 4.55 39.53 18.43
CA GLN A 146 4.75 40.91 18.92
C GLN A 146 5.79 41.69 18.11
N ILE A 147 6.80 41.01 17.55
CA ILE A 147 7.89 41.68 16.81
C ILE A 147 7.53 41.91 15.34
N ASN A 148 6.67 41.08 14.73
CA ASN A 148 6.18 41.32 13.37
C ASN A 148 5.38 42.65 13.24
N ASP A 149 4.81 43.16 14.35
CA ASP A 149 4.16 44.47 14.40
C ASP A 149 5.16 45.64 14.54
N ASP A 150 6.29 45.43 15.22
CA ASP A 150 7.32 46.45 15.48
C ASP A 150 8.45 46.48 14.43
N SER A 151 8.60 45.43 13.61
CA SER A 151 9.74 45.18 12.72
C SER A 151 9.79 46.01 11.42
N TYR A 152 8.87 46.95 11.18
CA TYR A 152 9.05 47.88 10.05
C TYR A 152 10.06 48.99 10.33
N ASN A 153 10.55 49.13 11.57
CA ASN A 153 11.57 50.12 11.93
C ASN A 153 12.57 49.56 12.93
N HIS A 154 13.84 49.51 12.49
CA HIS A 154 15.07 49.29 13.26
C HIS A 154 15.53 47.85 13.49
N SER A 155 16.70 47.51 12.95
CA SER A 155 17.70 46.79 13.74
C SER A 155 19.13 47.05 13.26
N ASP A 156 19.92 47.68 14.12
CA ASP A 156 21.39 47.77 14.03
C ASP A 156 22.07 46.58 14.73
N ASN A 157 21.40 45.42 14.88
CA ASN A 157 21.93 44.30 15.65
C ASN A 157 21.57 42.93 15.02
N TYR A 158 22.30 42.61 13.95
CA TYR A 158 22.09 41.44 13.09
C TYR A 158 22.08 40.09 13.85
N ASN A 159 22.88 39.95 14.91
CA ASN A 159 23.04 38.68 15.64
C ASN A 159 21.81 38.31 16.50
N ASN A 160 21.11 39.30 17.05
CA ASN A 160 19.94 39.06 17.90
C ASN A 160 18.69 38.75 17.06
N TYR A 161 18.66 39.27 15.82
CA TYR A 161 17.61 38.98 14.85
C TYR A 161 17.68 37.52 14.38
N ASP A 162 18.89 37.02 14.08
CA ASP A 162 19.11 35.65 13.61
C ASP A 162 18.75 34.58 14.67
N GLU A 163 19.17 34.78 15.92
CA GLU A 163 18.81 33.86 17.02
C GLU A 163 17.30 33.85 17.30
N PHE A 164 16.64 35.00 17.21
CA PHE A 164 15.20 35.12 17.37
C PHE A 164 14.41 34.46 16.24
N THR A 165 14.78 34.71 14.98
CA THR A 165 14.17 34.04 13.81
C THR A 165 14.30 32.52 13.92
N ARG A 166 15.45 32.04 14.42
CA ARG A 166 15.72 30.62 14.66
C ARG A 166 14.72 30.00 15.65
N ASP A 167 14.48 30.66 16.78
CA ASP A 167 13.54 30.17 17.80
C ASP A 167 12.09 30.21 17.31
N CYS A 168 11.71 31.22 16.50
CA CYS A 168 10.41 31.27 15.84
C CYS A 168 10.19 30.11 14.88
N HIS A 169 11.15 29.81 14.02
CA HIS A 169 11.07 28.67 13.09
C HIS A 169 10.94 27.35 13.85
N ILE A 170 11.73 27.15 14.92
CA ILE A 170 11.66 25.96 15.76
C ILE A 170 10.26 25.80 16.37
N ALA A 171 9.71 26.87 16.95
CA ALA A 171 8.40 26.83 17.60
C ALA A 171 7.28 26.56 16.60
N GLU A 172 7.28 27.23 15.44
CA GLU A 172 6.29 27.04 14.38
C GLU A 172 6.35 25.62 13.79
N ASN A 173 7.55 25.12 13.49
CA ASN A 173 7.73 23.77 12.97
C ASN A 173 7.39 22.69 14.02
N ALA A 174 7.72 22.91 15.30
CA ALA A 174 7.31 22.03 16.39
C ALA A 174 5.79 22.00 16.56
N TYR A 175 5.13 23.17 16.53
CA TYR A 175 3.67 23.28 16.56
C TYR A 175 3.04 22.51 15.41
N ASN A 176 3.55 22.70 14.19
CA ASN A 176 3.07 22.03 12.99
C ASN A 176 3.20 20.50 13.12
N ILE A 177 4.37 19.97 13.47
CA ILE A 177 4.57 18.52 13.62
C ILE A 177 3.66 17.92 14.72
N LYS A 178 3.43 18.67 15.81
CA LYS A 178 2.60 18.20 16.93
C LYS A 178 1.11 18.14 16.58
N ASN A 179 0.62 19.14 15.85
CA ASN A 179 -0.78 19.23 15.43
C ASN A 179 -1.09 18.48 14.13
N LYS A 180 -0.05 18.09 13.38
CA LYS A 180 -0.20 17.16 12.26
C LYS A 180 -0.58 15.78 12.77
N GLU A 181 -1.69 15.28 12.25
CA GLU A 181 -2.12 13.92 12.55
C GLU A 181 -1.39 12.97 11.63
N PHE A 182 -0.60 12.08 12.21
CA PHE A 182 0.27 11.13 11.51
C PHE A 182 -0.40 10.43 10.32
N PHE A 183 -1.64 9.97 10.51
CA PHE A 183 -2.37 9.26 9.46
C PHE A 183 -3.00 10.19 8.42
N LYS A 184 -3.24 11.48 8.75
CA LYS A 184 -3.89 12.46 7.87
C LYS A 184 -2.94 12.97 6.80
N ASP A 185 -1.67 13.21 7.12
CA ASP A 185 -0.73 13.79 6.14
C ASP A 185 0.03 12.73 5.33
N TYR A 186 0.16 11.51 5.86
CA TYR A 186 0.85 10.42 5.17
C TYR A 186 -0.06 9.32 4.64
N TYR A 187 -1.37 9.51 4.62
CA TYR A 187 -2.31 8.51 4.08
C TYR A 187 -1.96 8.08 2.66
N ILE A 188 -1.58 9.02 1.77
CA ILE A 188 -1.17 8.72 0.39
C ILE A 188 0.01 7.75 0.38
N PHE A 189 1.01 7.98 1.23
CA PHE A 189 2.17 7.10 1.36
C PHE A 189 1.77 5.73 1.91
N THR A 190 0.88 5.67 2.92
CA THR A 190 0.39 4.38 3.44
C THR A 190 -0.32 3.56 2.37
N ILE A 191 -1.16 4.18 1.54
CA ILE A 191 -1.84 3.53 0.41
C ILE A 191 -0.84 3.07 -0.63
N ALA A 192 0.12 3.92 -0.99
CA ALA A 192 1.18 3.56 -1.93
C ALA A 192 1.96 2.33 -1.44
N PHE A 193 2.31 2.25 -0.15
CA PHE A 193 2.96 1.07 0.43
C PHE A 193 2.04 -0.16 0.40
N MET A 194 0.75 -0.02 0.71
CA MET A 194 -0.20 -1.15 0.62
C MET A 194 -0.32 -1.69 -0.81
N ILE A 195 -0.46 -0.82 -1.80
CA ILE A 195 -0.54 -1.20 -3.22
C ILE A 195 0.77 -1.84 -3.68
N ALA A 196 1.92 -1.25 -3.34
CA ALA A 196 3.23 -1.80 -3.67
C ALA A 196 3.44 -3.19 -3.04
N ALA A 197 3.08 -3.35 -1.76
CA ALA A 197 3.14 -4.62 -1.07
C ALA A 197 2.24 -5.68 -1.72
N TYR A 198 1.04 -5.29 -2.15
CA TYR A 198 0.12 -6.16 -2.87
C TYR A 198 0.72 -6.64 -4.21
N ILE A 199 1.25 -5.72 -5.02
CA ILE A 199 1.86 -6.04 -6.33
C ILE A 199 3.04 -7.01 -6.15
N VAL A 200 3.97 -6.71 -5.25
CA VAL A 200 5.13 -7.56 -4.99
C VAL A 200 4.69 -8.94 -4.46
N THR A 201 3.70 -8.97 -3.58
CA THR A 201 3.14 -10.23 -3.05
C THR A 201 2.52 -11.09 -4.14
N LEU A 202 1.73 -10.49 -5.03
CA LEU A 202 1.14 -11.18 -6.17
C LEU A 202 2.21 -11.79 -7.07
N LEU A 203 3.28 -11.05 -7.37
CA LEU A 203 4.38 -11.54 -8.20
C LEU A 203 5.06 -12.76 -7.56
N ILE A 204 5.43 -12.65 -6.28
CA ILE A 204 6.06 -13.75 -5.54
C ILE A 204 5.14 -14.98 -5.49
N PHE A 205 3.85 -14.76 -5.24
CA PHE A 205 2.86 -15.81 -5.15
C PHE A 205 2.61 -16.49 -6.51
N ALA A 206 2.50 -15.71 -7.59
CA ALA A 206 2.36 -16.21 -8.94
C ALA A 206 3.56 -17.07 -9.38
N VAL A 207 4.79 -16.60 -9.13
CA VAL A 207 6.03 -17.35 -9.41
C VAL A 207 6.04 -18.67 -8.63
N LYS A 208 5.60 -18.65 -7.38
CA LYS A 208 5.56 -19.84 -6.53
C LYS A 208 4.53 -20.88 -6.98
N ILE A 209 3.37 -20.44 -7.48
CA ILE A 209 2.31 -21.34 -7.93
C ILE A 209 2.55 -21.85 -9.34
N THR A 210 2.71 -20.92 -10.29
CA THR A 210 2.72 -21.21 -11.73
C THR A 210 4.13 -21.34 -12.33
N GLY A 211 5.16 -20.93 -11.58
CA GLY A 211 6.54 -20.93 -12.02
C GLY A 211 6.94 -19.63 -12.74
N LEU A 212 8.23 -19.29 -12.66
CA LEU A 212 8.79 -18.04 -13.21
C LEU A 212 8.44 -17.85 -14.69
N ARG A 213 8.63 -18.89 -15.50
CA ARG A 213 8.33 -18.85 -16.95
C ARG A 213 6.89 -18.43 -17.23
N THR A 214 5.93 -19.04 -16.54
CA THR A 214 4.50 -18.77 -16.73
C THR A 214 4.14 -17.38 -16.27
N THR A 215 4.66 -16.95 -15.12
CA THR A 215 4.42 -15.60 -14.57
C THR A 215 4.91 -14.50 -15.50
N LEU A 216 6.14 -14.61 -16.01
CA LEU A 216 6.68 -13.64 -16.97
C LEU A 216 5.85 -13.56 -18.25
N LEU A 217 5.45 -14.71 -18.81
CA LEU A 217 4.56 -14.74 -19.97
C LEU A 217 3.22 -14.08 -19.65
N SER A 218 2.69 -14.23 -18.44
CA SER A 218 1.43 -13.62 -18.03
C SER A 218 1.50 -12.11 -17.96
N ILE A 219 2.62 -11.55 -17.51
CA ILE A 219 2.86 -10.10 -17.49
C ILE A 219 2.89 -9.57 -18.93
N ILE A 220 3.62 -10.24 -19.82
CA ILE A 220 3.71 -9.85 -21.23
C ILE A 220 2.35 -9.96 -21.92
N THR A 221 1.65 -11.09 -21.78
CA THR A 221 0.32 -11.30 -22.37
C THR A 221 -0.70 -10.32 -21.80
N GLY A 222 -0.69 -10.08 -20.49
CA GLY A 222 -1.57 -9.08 -19.87
C GLY A 222 -1.32 -7.66 -20.39
N GLY A 223 -0.05 -7.27 -20.57
CA GLY A 223 0.31 -5.97 -21.15
C GLY A 223 -0.17 -5.81 -22.59
N ILE A 224 0.07 -6.82 -23.44
CA ILE A 224 -0.43 -6.83 -24.83
C ILE A 224 -1.96 -6.73 -24.85
N LEU A 225 -2.62 -7.44 -23.93
CA LEU A 225 -4.07 -7.47 -23.83
C LEU A 225 -4.65 -6.12 -23.40
N ILE A 226 -4.01 -5.40 -22.46
CA ILE A 226 -4.40 -4.04 -22.10
C ILE A 226 -4.29 -3.14 -23.33
N ILE A 227 -3.17 -3.18 -24.05
CA ILE A 227 -2.97 -2.33 -25.25
C ILE A 227 -4.05 -2.63 -26.29
N PHE A 228 -4.32 -3.90 -26.55
CA PHE A 228 -5.39 -4.31 -27.46
C PHE A 228 -6.76 -3.77 -27.00
N LEU A 229 -7.06 -3.88 -25.70
CA LEU A 229 -8.31 -3.41 -25.13
C LEU A 229 -8.43 -1.87 -25.20
N CYS A 230 -7.34 -1.12 -24.99
CA CYS A 230 -7.32 0.33 -25.17
C CYS A 230 -7.58 0.73 -26.62
N ILE A 231 -7.02 0.00 -27.61
CA ILE A 231 -7.29 0.26 -29.04
C ILE A 231 -8.75 -0.06 -29.37
N LEU A 232 -9.28 -1.17 -28.87
CA LEU A 232 -10.69 -1.54 -29.05
C LEU A 232 -11.60 -0.47 -28.45
N LEU A 233 -11.27 0.01 -27.26
CA LEU A 233 -12.00 1.06 -26.57
C LEU A 233 -12.00 2.37 -27.34
N PHE A 234 -10.84 2.80 -27.86
CA PHE A 234 -10.75 3.98 -28.71
C PHE A 234 -11.69 3.89 -29.92
N PHE A 235 -11.80 2.71 -30.54
CA PHE A 235 -12.75 2.50 -31.63
C PHE A 235 -14.21 2.53 -31.15
N ILE A 236 -14.53 1.89 -30.03
CA ILE A 236 -15.89 1.89 -29.46
C ILE A 236 -16.32 3.32 -29.08
N THR A 237 -15.46 4.09 -28.40
CA THR A 237 -15.77 5.46 -28.00
C THR A 237 -15.93 6.36 -29.21
N SER A 238 -15.17 6.17 -30.30
CA SER A 238 -15.36 6.92 -31.55
C SER A 238 -16.74 6.72 -32.21
N LEU A 239 -17.45 5.64 -31.87
CA LEU A 239 -18.80 5.34 -32.37
C LEU A 239 -19.90 5.80 -31.40
N VAL A 240 -19.56 6.08 -30.15
CA VAL A 240 -20.49 6.46 -29.08
C VAL A 240 -20.34 7.96 -28.80
N SER A 241 -21.40 8.62 -28.33
CA SER A 241 -21.30 10.04 -27.96
C SER A 241 -20.37 10.25 -26.77
N PHE A 242 -19.60 11.35 -26.80
CA PHE A 242 -18.59 11.73 -25.80
C PHE A 242 -19.07 11.69 -24.33
N ARG A 243 -20.39 11.76 -24.08
CA ARG A 243 -20.97 11.85 -22.74
C ARG A 243 -20.80 10.58 -21.90
N TYR A 244 -20.58 9.42 -22.51
CA TYR A 244 -20.55 8.13 -21.78
C TYR A 244 -19.22 7.37 -21.90
N GLU A 245 -18.16 8.00 -22.41
CA GLU A 245 -16.91 7.30 -22.75
C GLU A 245 -16.27 6.58 -21.56
N GLU A 246 -16.19 7.22 -20.41
CA GLU A 246 -15.54 6.65 -19.21
C GLU A 246 -16.32 5.45 -18.66
N ARG A 247 -17.66 5.58 -18.53
CA ARG A 247 -18.53 4.50 -18.04
C ARG A 247 -18.53 3.30 -18.98
N VAL A 248 -18.54 3.55 -20.29
CA VAL A 248 -18.44 2.50 -21.30
C VAL A 248 -17.09 1.80 -21.20
N ALA A 249 -15.99 2.54 -21.08
CA ALA A 249 -14.65 1.98 -20.93
C ALA A 249 -14.54 1.07 -19.70
N MET A 250 -14.93 1.57 -18.53
CA MET A 250 -14.96 0.82 -17.27
C MET A 250 -15.80 -0.46 -17.36
N SER A 251 -16.97 -0.38 -18.00
CA SER A 251 -17.87 -1.52 -18.20
C SER A 251 -17.25 -2.59 -19.10
N VAL A 252 -16.61 -2.18 -20.19
CA VAL A 252 -15.91 -3.09 -21.11
C VAL A 252 -14.72 -3.77 -20.44
N PHE A 253 -13.90 -3.04 -19.68
CA PHE A 253 -12.81 -3.65 -18.87
C PHE A 253 -13.36 -4.70 -17.90
N SER A 254 -14.44 -4.39 -17.20
CA SER A 254 -15.08 -5.30 -16.24
C SER A 254 -15.63 -6.56 -16.91
N LEU A 255 -16.34 -6.42 -18.03
CA LEU A 255 -16.87 -7.55 -18.82
C LEU A 255 -15.75 -8.43 -19.36
N PHE A 256 -14.67 -7.81 -19.87
CA PHE A 256 -13.53 -8.54 -20.39
C PHE A 256 -12.81 -9.33 -19.28
N TYR A 257 -12.67 -8.74 -18.08
CA TYR A 257 -12.16 -9.45 -16.92
C TYR A 257 -13.05 -10.63 -16.51
N LEU A 258 -14.37 -10.46 -16.50
CA LEU A 258 -15.31 -11.53 -16.21
C LEU A 258 -15.20 -12.69 -17.21
N LEU A 259 -14.96 -12.39 -18.49
CA LEU A 259 -14.68 -13.40 -19.52
C LEU A 259 -13.38 -14.17 -19.22
N ILE A 260 -12.29 -13.47 -18.88
CA ILE A 260 -11.03 -14.13 -18.47
C ILE A 260 -11.25 -14.98 -17.22
N LEU A 261 -11.92 -14.45 -16.20
CA LEU A 261 -12.23 -15.17 -14.97
C LEU A 261 -13.05 -16.44 -15.27
N PHE A 262 -14.06 -16.35 -16.15
CA PHE A 262 -14.84 -17.49 -16.59
C PHE A 262 -13.98 -18.55 -17.28
N CYS A 263 -13.15 -18.15 -18.25
CA CYS A 263 -12.22 -19.05 -18.93
C CYS A 263 -11.26 -19.72 -17.94
N SER A 264 -10.76 -18.96 -16.98
CA SER A 264 -9.81 -19.40 -15.96
C SER A 264 -10.42 -20.39 -14.97
N VAL A 265 -11.69 -20.23 -14.60
CA VAL A 265 -12.39 -21.12 -13.65
C VAL A 265 -13.00 -22.36 -14.32
N ARG A 266 -13.71 -22.18 -15.44
CA ARG A 266 -14.52 -23.25 -16.06
C ARG A 266 -13.80 -23.96 -17.18
N MET A 267 -13.12 -23.21 -18.04
CA MET A 267 -12.49 -23.77 -19.24
C MET A 267 -11.06 -24.23 -19.02
N GLN A 268 -10.59 -24.16 -17.77
CA GLN A 268 -9.22 -24.47 -17.37
C GLN A 268 -8.71 -25.85 -17.84
N GLN A 269 -9.58 -26.85 -17.85
CA GLN A 269 -9.25 -28.23 -18.23
C GLN A 269 -9.12 -28.42 -19.74
N HIS A 270 -9.67 -27.51 -20.54
CA HIS A 270 -9.63 -27.57 -22.00
C HIS A 270 -8.39 -26.90 -22.58
N PHE A 271 -7.69 -26.08 -21.80
CA PHE A 271 -6.48 -25.40 -22.24
C PHE A 271 -5.22 -26.16 -21.81
N GLY A 272 -4.16 -26.02 -22.61
CA GLY A 272 -2.84 -26.50 -22.22
C GLY A 272 -2.38 -25.84 -20.91
N LYS A 273 -1.58 -26.57 -20.12
CA LYS A 273 -1.15 -26.16 -18.77
C LYS A 273 -0.54 -24.75 -18.74
N LEU A 274 0.24 -24.40 -19.76
CA LEU A 274 0.85 -23.07 -19.90
C LEU A 274 -0.19 -21.96 -20.08
N ILE A 275 -1.14 -22.11 -21.02
CA ILE A 275 -2.18 -21.10 -21.31
C ILE A 275 -3.08 -20.93 -20.09
N SER A 276 -3.49 -22.04 -19.47
CA SER A 276 -4.27 -21.98 -18.25
C SER A 276 -3.51 -21.31 -17.10
N GLY A 277 -2.20 -21.54 -16.99
CA GLY A 277 -1.36 -20.87 -16.00
C GLY A 277 -1.29 -19.36 -16.24
N ILE A 278 -1.28 -18.93 -17.50
CA ILE A 278 -1.35 -17.51 -17.89
C ILE A 278 -2.68 -16.89 -17.48
N LEU A 279 -3.80 -17.55 -17.81
CA LEU A 279 -5.14 -17.10 -17.42
C LEU A 279 -5.26 -16.95 -15.90
N LEU A 280 -4.73 -17.90 -15.13
CA LEU A 280 -4.72 -17.82 -13.66
C LEU A 280 -4.01 -16.57 -13.14
N ASN A 281 -2.82 -16.29 -13.66
CA ASN A 281 -2.03 -15.14 -13.23
C ASN A 281 -2.69 -13.82 -13.64
N ILE A 282 -3.22 -13.73 -14.86
CA ILE A 282 -3.96 -12.54 -15.31
C ILE A 282 -5.18 -12.30 -14.42
N THR A 283 -5.97 -13.34 -14.13
CA THR A 283 -7.12 -13.19 -13.21
C THR A 283 -6.70 -12.67 -11.83
N MET A 284 -5.57 -13.14 -11.28
CA MET A 284 -5.05 -12.65 -10.00
C MET A 284 -4.58 -11.19 -10.07
N PHE A 285 -3.81 -10.83 -11.11
CA PHE A 285 -3.20 -9.50 -11.23
C PHE A 285 -4.25 -8.40 -11.43
N PHE A 286 -5.26 -8.66 -12.25
CA PHE A 286 -6.29 -7.67 -12.57
C PHE A 286 -7.46 -7.62 -11.57
N PHE A 287 -7.49 -8.49 -10.55
CA PHE A 287 -8.59 -8.50 -9.59
C PHE A 287 -8.75 -7.16 -8.85
N LEU A 288 -7.67 -6.60 -8.29
CA LEU A 288 -7.75 -5.34 -7.53
C LEU A 288 -8.14 -4.15 -8.43
N PRO A 289 -7.50 -3.90 -9.60
CA PRO A 289 -7.95 -2.85 -10.50
C PRO A 289 -9.43 -2.97 -10.89
N ILE A 290 -9.91 -4.18 -11.19
CA ILE A 290 -11.30 -4.39 -11.58
C ILE A 290 -12.26 -4.23 -10.39
N LEU A 291 -11.86 -4.63 -9.18
CA LEU A 291 -12.63 -4.36 -7.97
C LEU A 291 -12.85 -2.85 -7.76
N LEU A 292 -11.81 -2.03 -7.97
CA LEU A 292 -11.92 -0.58 -7.88
C LEU A 292 -12.84 -0.02 -8.97
N ILE A 293 -12.68 -0.47 -10.22
CA ILE A 293 -13.54 -0.05 -11.34
C ILE A 293 -15.01 -0.40 -11.07
N VAL A 294 -15.29 -1.62 -10.61
CA VAL A 294 -16.67 -2.04 -10.27
C VAL A 294 -17.21 -1.25 -9.09
N GLY A 295 -16.37 -0.90 -8.11
CA GLY A 295 -16.76 -0.03 -7.00
C GLY A 295 -17.22 1.35 -7.48
N ILE A 296 -16.46 1.97 -8.40
CA ILE A 296 -16.82 3.25 -9.03
C ILE A 296 -18.12 3.12 -9.83
N LEU A 297 -18.23 2.11 -10.69
CA LEU A 297 -19.45 1.87 -11.48
C LEU A 297 -20.69 1.65 -10.59
N LEU A 298 -20.53 0.97 -9.45
CA LEU A 298 -21.61 0.78 -8.49
C LEU A 298 -22.01 2.11 -7.83
N PHE A 299 -21.04 2.94 -7.46
CA PHE A 299 -21.30 4.27 -6.90
C PHE A 299 -22.07 5.15 -7.89
N ASP A 300 -21.58 5.26 -9.14
CA ASP A 300 -22.25 5.97 -10.24
C ASP A 300 -23.68 5.49 -10.49
N PHE A 301 -23.90 4.16 -10.40
CA PHE A 301 -25.22 3.56 -10.58
C PHE A 301 -26.16 3.90 -9.42
N LEU A 302 -25.67 3.87 -8.19
CA LEU A 302 -26.45 4.25 -7.01
C LEU A 302 -26.80 5.74 -7.02
N GLU A 303 -25.89 6.61 -7.44
CA GLU A 303 -26.14 8.05 -7.61
C GLU A 303 -27.23 8.29 -8.67
N TYR A 304 -27.14 7.61 -9.81
CA TYR A 304 -28.17 7.67 -10.85
C TYR A 304 -29.55 7.22 -10.34
N LEU A 305 -29.61 6.11 -9.60
CA LEU A 305 -30.86 5.64 -8.98
C LEU A 305 -31.40 6.64 -7.98
N SER A 306 -30.53 7.22 -7.17
CA SER A 306 -30.91 8.19 -6.15
C SER A 306 -31.59 9.41 -6.75
N TYR A 307 -30.97 9.98 -7.79
CA TYR A 307 -31.49 11.14 -8.51
C TYR A 307 -32.77 10.82 -9.30
N HIS A 308 -32.85 9.65 -9.94
CA HIS A 308 -33.98 9.34 -10.81
C HIS A 308 -35.27 8.97 -10.04
N PHE A 309 -35.14 8.42 -8.84
CA PHE A 309 -36.27 7.97 -8.01
C PHE A 309 -36.53 8.88 -6.80
N ASP A 310 -35.92 10.08 -6.75
CA ASP A 310 -36.02 11.03 -5.64
C ASP A 310 -35.76 10.39 -4.26
N LEU A 311 -34.76 9.52 -4.17
CA LEU A 311 -34.42 8.78 -2.95
C LEU A 311 -33.55 9.63 -2.02
N TYR A 312 -34.12 10.67 -1.41
CA TYR A 312 -33.43 11.61 -0.51
C TYR A 312 -32.54 10.93 0.56
N GLY A 313 -32.97 9.79 1.10
CA GLY A 313 -32.18 9.05 2.08
C GLY A 313 -30.90 8.44 1.50
N LEU A 314 -30.95 7.95 0.26
CA LEU A 314 -29.77 7.41 -0.44
C LEU A 314 -28.87 8.54 -0.92
N GLU A 315 -29.45 9.65 -1.39
CA GLU A 315 -28.73 10.83 -1.84
C GLU A 315 -27.86 11.41 -0.72
N ASN A 316 -28.43 11.58 0.48
CA ASN A 316 -27.69 12.04 1.65
C ASN A 316 -26.56 11.08 2.02
N VAL A 317 -26.77 9.77 1.93
CA VAL A 317 -25.72 8.77 2.23
C VAL A 317 -24.60 8.81 1.18
N LEU A 318 -24.93 8.96 -0.10
CA LEU A 318 -23.93 9.05 -1.17
C LEU A 318 -23.16 10.38 -1.11
N TYR A 319 -23.86 11.48 -0.85
CA TYR A 319 -23.25 12.78 -0.60
C TYR A 319 -22.34 12.72 0.62
N ASP A 320 -22.78 12.11 1.73
CA ASP A 320 -21.95 11.88 2.90
C ASP A 320 -20.72 11.05 2.53
N ILE A 321 -20.86 9.96 1.75
CA ILE A 321 -19.70 9.17 1.31
C ILE A 321 -18.73 10.03 0.49
N GLU A 322 -19.22 10.77 -0.51
CA GLU A 322 -18.39 11.62 -1.37
C GLU A 322 -17.72 12.74 -0.57
N TYR A 323 -18.49 13.43 0.27
CA TYR A 323 -18.05 14.51 1.13
C TYR A 323 -17.04 14.03 2.18
N TYR A 324 -17.31 12.91 2.88
CA TYR A 324 -16.37 12.31 3.85
C TYR A 324 -15.20 11.57 3.19
N THR A 325 -15.22 11.33 1.88
CA THR A 325 -14.00 10.95 1.13
C THR A 325 -13.17 12.15 0.67
N ASN A 326 -13.78 13.34 0.55
CA ASN A 326 -13.10 14.59 0.14
C ASN A 326 -12.62 15.46 1.33
N ASP A 327 -13.26 15.36 2.50
CA ASP A 327 -12.93 16.12 3.72
C ASP A 327 -12.47 15.22 4.88
N ASP A 328 -11.78 15.86 5.85
CA ASP A 328 -11.01 15.40 7.03
C ASP A 328 -11.45 14.19 7.90
N PHE A 329 -12.47 13.41 7.54
CA PHE A 329 -12.97 12.29 8.36
C PHE A 329 -12.36 10.91 7.99
N LYS A 330 -11.51 10.44 8.91
CA LYS A 330 -10.52 9.36 8.74
C LYS A 330 -11.07 7.93 8.82
N ILE A 331 -12.24 7.73 9.44
CA ILE A 331 -12.75 6.39 9.75
C ILE A 331 -13.41 5.72 8.52
N PRO A 332 -14.31 6.37 7.76
CA PRO A 332 -14.94 5.76 6.59
C PRO A 332 -13.94 5.33 5.52
N PHE A 333 -12.90 6.14 5.28
CA PHE A 333 -11.88 5.84 4.29
C PHE A 333 -10.92 4.72 4.71
N LEU A 334 -10.50 4.67 5.99
CA LEU A 334 -9.72 3.55 6.51
C LEU A 334 -10.54 2.24 6.43
N LEU A 335 -11.83 2.30 6.77
CA LEU A 335 -12.74 1.17 6.65
C LEU A 335 -12.89 0.71 5.18
N LEU A 336 -12.95 1.64 4.22
CA LEU A 336 -12.96 1.31 2.80
C LEU A 336 -11.69 0.56 2.38
N ASN A 337 -10.51 1.04 2.78
CA ASN A 337 -9.24 0.38 2.48
C ASN A 337 -9.15 -1.03 3.11
N ILE A 338 -9.57 -1.17 4.37
CA ILE A 338 -9.65 -2.47 5.04
C ILE A 338 -10.63 -3.39 4.29
N THR A 339 -11.77 -2.87 3.85
CA THR A 339 -12.78 -3.62 3.10
C THR A 339 -12.21 -4.11 1.77
N ILE A 340 -11.49 -3.27 1.03
CA ILE A 340 -10.80 -3.65 -0.21
C ILE A 340 -9.80 -4.79 0.04
N ILE A 341 -8.99 -4.68 1.09
CA ILE A 341 -8.02 -5.73 1.48
C ILE A 341 -8.73 -7.04 1.81
N LEU A 342 -9.83 -6.99 2.57
CA LEU A 342 -10.63 -8.16 2.91
C LEU A 342 -11.25 -8.81 1.67
N CYS A 343 -11.73 -8.01 0.70
CA CYS A 343 -12.22 -8.48 -0.59
C CYS A 343 -11.13 -9.21 -1.38
N VAL A 344 -9.92 -8.67 -1.43
CA VAL A 344 -8.75 -9.31 -2.06
C VAL A 344 -8.39 -10.63 -1.38
N ILE A 345 -8.31 -10.65 -0.06
CA ILE A 345 -8.03 -11.88 0.71
C ILE A 345 -9.14 -12.91 0.50
N GLY A 346 -10.40 -12.48 0.50
CA GLY A 346 -11.57 -13.30 0.22
C GLY A 346 -11.50 -13.94 -1.16
N PHE A 347 -11.22 -13.13 -2.19
CA PHE A 347 -11.01 -13.60 -3.56
C PHE A 347 -9.88 -14.62 -3.64
N MET A 348 -8.69 -14.32 -3.12
CA MET A 348 -7.55 -15.27 -3.11
C MET A 348 -7.90 -16.56 -2.37
N GLY A 349 -8.69 -16.45 -1.31
CA GLY A 349 -9.24 -17.58 -0.56
C GLY A 349 -10.16 -18.45 -1.41
N LEU A 350 -11.13 -17.88 -2.13
CA LEU A 350 -12.01 -18.61 -3.07
C LEU A 350 -11.22 -19.22 -4.23
N TYR A 351 -10.36 -18.42 -4.83
CA TYR A 351 -9.61 -18.73 -6.04
C TYR A 351 -8.51 -19.78 -5.84
N SER A 352 -8.04 -19.97 -4.60
CA SER A 352 -7.11 -21.05 -4.27
C SER A 352 -7.62 -22.47 -4.59
N THR A 353 -8.94 -22.67 -4.74
CA THR A 353 -9.51 -23.94 -5.23
C THR A 353 -9.15 -24.20 -6.70
N VAL A 354 -9.24 -23.15 -7.51
CA VAL A 354 -8.95 -23.16 -8.94
C VAL A 354 -7.44 -23.39 -9.16
N MET A 355 -6.60 -22.68 -8.40
CA MET A 355 -5.14 -22.87 -8.41
C MET A 355 -4.71 -24.31 -8.10
N LYS A 356 -5.42 -24.98 -7.19
CA LYS A 356 -5.16 -26.38 -6.84
C LYS A 356 -5.52 -27.32 -7.97
N GLN A 357 -6.70 -27.14 -8.57
CA GLN A 357 -7.15 -27.91 -9.72
C GLN A 357 -6.17 -27.77 -10.89
N TRP A 358 -5.65 -26.55 -11.11
CA TRP A 358 -4.61 -26.32 -12.11
C TRP A 358 -3.33 -27.08 -11.84
N LYS A 359 -2.88 -27.08 -10.59
CA LYS A 359 -1.66 -27.79 -10.21
C LYS A 359 -1.79 -29.30 -10.42
N SER A 360 -2.99 -29.85 -10.26
CA SER A 360 -3.28 -31.28 -10.51
C SER A 360 -3.42 -31.65 -11.99
N LEU A 361 -3.51 -30.69 -12.91
CA LEU A 361 -3.47 -31.01 -14.35
C LEU A 361 -2.16 -31.72 -14.65
N SER A 362 -2.26 -32.96 -15.16
CA SER A 362 -1.09 -33.73 -15.60
C SER A 362 -0.32 -32.94 -16.65
N THR A 363 1.00 -32.90 -16.49
CA THR A 363 1.94 -32.27 -17.44
C THR A 363 1.77 -32.81 -18.85
#